data_AF-A0A9P6ZGP5-F1
#
_entry.id   AF-A0A9P6ZGP5-F1
#
_cell.length_a   1.000
_cell.length_b   1.000
_cell.length_c   1.000
_cell.angle_alpha   90.00
_cell.angle_beta   90.00
_cell.angle_gamma   90.00
#
_symmetry.space_group_name_H-M   'P 1'
#
loop_
_entity.id
_entity.type
_entity.pdbx_description
1 polymer ?
#
loop_
_entity_poly.entity_id
_entity_poly.type
_entity_poly.pdbx_seq_one_letter_code
_entity_poly.pdbx_strand_id
1 'polypeptide(L)'
;MFSLPHARKPQHMIYDSNCNAMHCMKGWACVDTFHHKTKHKASNVFCHEHCDMKAYPKLLDDDGKYYFNSSIAEQINVWFGGFHNIC
;
A
#
# COMPACT_ATOMS: atom_id res chain seq x y z
N MET A 1 -22.68 -7.54 3.27
CA MET A 1 -22.66 -8.45 4.45
C MET A 1 -21.53 -9.43 4.22
N PHE A 2 -20.50 -9.47 5.09
CA PHE A 2 -19.39 -10.41 4.93
C PHE A 2 -19.84 -11.81 5.34
N SER A 3 -19.38 -12.84 4.62
CA SER A 3 -19.82 -14.23 4.75
C SER A 3 -19.26 -14.96 5.98
N LEU A 4 -18.32 -14.34 6.71
CA LEU A 4 -17.62 -14.97 7.84
C LEU A 4 -17.85 -14.16 9.13
N PRO A 5 -18.24 -14.82 10.25
CA PRO A 5 -18.29 -14.18 11.56
C PRO A 5 -16.93 -13.57 11.92
N HIS A 6 -16.91 -12.34 12.41
CA HIS A 6 -15.71 -11.55 12.76
C HIS A 6 -14.82 -11.08 11.60
N ALA A 7 -15.18 -11.35 10.34
CA ALA A 7 -14.44 -10.79 9.21
C ALA A 7 -14.57 -9.26 9.20
N ARG A 8 -13.42 -8.57 9.21
CA ARG A 8 -13.34 -7.12 9.07
C ARG A 8 -12.80 -6.77 7.68
N LYS A 9 -13.49 -5.88 6.97
CA LYS A 9 -12.98 -5.35 5.71
C LYS A 9 -11.68 -4.58 5.98
N PRO A 10 -10.60 -4.85 5.24
CA PRO A 10 -9.43 -3.98 5.27
C PRO A 10 -9.87 -2.55 4.94
N GLN A 11 -9.48 -1.59 5.80
CA GLN A 11 -9.75 -0.18 5.55
C GLN A 11 -8.75 0.43 4.57
N HIS A 12 -7.57 -0.17 4.44
CA HIS A 12 -6.54 0.20 3.49
C HIS A 12 -5.70 -1.01 3.12
N MET A 13 -5.27 -1.08 1.87
CA MET A 13 -4.39 -2.13 1.36
C MET A 13 -3.14 -1.48 0.79
N ILE A 14 -1.98 -2.02 1.13
CA ILE A 14 -0.69 -1.59 0.54
C ILE A 14 -0.25 -2.73 -0.36
N TYR A 15 0.01 -2.43 -1.63
CA TYR A 15 0.39 -3.46 -2.61
C TYR A 15 1.45 -2.93 -3.57
N ASP A 16 2.51 -3.71 -3.73
CA ASP A 16 3.74 -3.33 -4.43
C ASP A 16 3.48 -2.84 -5.86
N SER A 17 2.63 -3.55 -6.61
CA SER A 17 2.27 -3.20 -7.99
C SER A 17 0.90 -2.54 -8.14
N ASN A 18 0.42 -1.87 -7.07
CA ASN A 18 -0.88 -1.19 -7.11
C ASN A 18 -0.96 -0.07 -8.16
N CYS A 19 0.18 0.46 -8.61
CA CYS A 19 0.26 1.37 -9.76
C CYS A 19 -0.45 0.80 -11.01
N ASN A 20 -0.32 -0.50 -11.26
CA ASN A 20 -0.97 -1.19 -12.39
C ASN A 20 -2.49 -1.27 -12.18
N ALA A 21 -2.92 -1.56 -10.95
CA ALA A 21 -4.33 -1.64 -10.61
C ALA A 21 -5.01 -0.26 -10.64
N MET A 22 -4.28 0.81 -10.28
CA MET A 22 -4.75 2.20 -10.29
C MET A 22 -5.15 2.70 -11.68
N HIS A 23 -4.59 2.12 -12.75
CA HIS A 23 -5.03 2.39 -14.11
C HIS A 23 -6.45 1.89 -14.39
N CYS A 24 -6.90 0.84 -13.68
CA CYS A 24 -8.19 0.18 -13.90
C CYS A 24 -9.21 0.43 -12.76
N MET A 25 -8.73 0.69 -11.54
CA MET A 25 -9.55 0.80 -10.33
C MET A 25 -9.00 1.88 -9.41
N LYS A 26 -9.81 2.91 -9.12
CA LYS A 26 -9.43 3.99 -8.20
C LYS A 26 -9.80 3.64 -6.75
N GLY A 27 -8.92 3.95 -5.80
CA GLY A 27 -9.38 4.46 -4.49
C GLY A 27 -9.36 3.55 -3.26
N TRP A 28 -8.56 2.48 -3.21
CA TRP A 28 -8.56 1.60 -2.02
C TRP A 28 -7.21 1.01 -1.62
N ALA A 29 -6.22 1.10 -2.50
CA ALA A 29 -4.87 0.65 -2.22
C ALA A 29 -3.84 1.73 -2.57
N CYS A 30 -2.69 1.72 -1.89
CA CYS A 30 -1.51 2.53 -2.21
C CYS A 30 -0.31 1.64 -2.54
N VAL A 31 0.76 2.25 -3.05
CA VAL A 31 2.05 1.58 -3.25
C VAL A 31 2.91 1.80 -2.01
N ASP A 32 3.78 0.84 -1.71
CA ASP A 32 4.75 0.98 -0.63
C ASP A 32 5.76 2.11 -0.95
N THR A 33 6.24 2.80 0.10
CA THR A 33 7.10 3.99 -0.07
C THR A 33 8.43 3.67 -0.76
N PHE A 34 8.97 2.46 -0.57
CA PHE A 34 10.22 2.04 -1.19
C PHE A 34 10.03 1.78 -2.69
N HIS A 35 8.97 1.08 -3.09
CA HIS A 35 8.60 0.88 -4.49
C HIS A 35 8.38 2.21 -5.19
N HIS A 36 7.61 3.11 -4.57
CA HIS A 36 7.37 4.45 -5.10
C HIS A 36 8.69 5.18 -5.42
N LYS A 37 9.69 5.09 -4.52
CA LYS A 37 10.99 5.76 -4.67
C LYS A 37 11.96 5.06 -5.61
N THR A 38 11.95 3.73 -5.69
CA THR A 38 13.06 2.97 -6.32
C THR A 38 12.67 2.24 -7.59
N LYS A 39 11.38 1.96 -7.81
CA LYS A 39 10.90 1.13 -8.92
C LYS A 39 10.23 1.93 -10.03
N HIS A 40 9.77 3.14 -9.73
CA HIS A 40 9.25 4.04 -10.76
C HIS A 40 10.34 4.89 -11.40
N LYS A 41 10.26 5.04 -12.73
CA LYS A 41 11.08 6.02 -13.45
C LYS A 41 10.67 7.44 -13.03
N ALA A 42 11.63 8.35 -12.93
CA ALA A 42 11.36 9.77 -12.66
C ALA A 42 10.40 10.40 -13.67
N SER A 43 10.39 9.91 -14.92
CA SER A 43 9.50 10.37 -15.98
C SER A 43 8.06 9.85 -15.86
N ASN A 44 7.76 8.95 -14.91
CA ASN A 44 6.43 8.34 -14.81
C ASN A 44 5.49 9.19 -13.94
N VAL A 45 5.04 10.31 -14.50
CA VAL A 45 4.23 11.35 -13.82
C VAL A 45 3.02 10.75 -13.09
N PHE A 46 2.30 9.82 -13.74
CA PHE A 46 1.13 9.16 -13.14
C PHE A 46 1.46 8.49 -11.81
N CYS A 47 2.59 7.77 -11.72
CA CYS A 47 2.97 7.10 -10.49
C CYS A 47 3.37 8.09 -9.40
N HIS A 48 4.08 9.16 -9.74
CA HIS A 48 4.45 10.22 -8.80
C HIS A 48 3.24 10.93 -8.20
N GLU A 49 2.19 11.14 -9.00
CA GLU A 49 0.98 11.85 -8.56
C GLU A 49 0.00 10.97 -7.79
N HIS A 50 0.02 9.65 -8.01
CA HIS A 50 -1.05 8.77 -7.55
C HIS A 50 -0.63 7.57 -6.70
N CYS A 51 0.65 7.21 -6.68
CA CYS A 51 1.13 6.03 -5.96
C CYS A 51 1.74 6.36 -4.59
N ASP A 52 2.02 7.64 -4.28
CA ASP A 52 2.58 8.03 -2.99
C ASP A 52 1.57 7.78 -1.85
N MET A 53 2.04 7.02 -0.86
CA MET A 53 1.31 6.73 0.38
C MET A 53 0.95 8.01 1.17
N LYS A 54 1.66 9.13 0.95
CA LYS A 54 1.32 10.46 1.52
C LYS A 54 -0.02 10.99 1.04
N ALA A 55 -0.56 10.49 -0.07
CA ALA A 55 -1.90 10.84 -0.53
C ALA A 55 -3.00 10.31 0.42
N TYR A 56 -2.65 9.52 1.44
CA TYR A 56 -3.59 8.94 2.40
C TYR A 56 -3.31 9.49 3.82
N PRO A 57 -3.98 10.58 4.25
CA PRO A 57 -3.74 11.21 5.55
C PRO A 57 -3.88 10.27 6.73
N LYS A 58 -4.77 9.27 6.60
CA LYS A 58 -4.97 8.21 7.60
C LYS A 58 -3.77 7.28 7.82
N LEU A 59 -2.68 7.44 7.07
CA LEU A 59 -1.41 6.71 7.20
C LEU A 59 -0.30 7.58 7.80
N LEU A 60 -0.61 8.85 8.08
CA LEU A 60 0.29 9.84 8.62
C LEU A 60 -0.05 10.12 10.08
N ASP A 61 0.98 10.42 10.88
CA ASP A 61 0.82 10.97 12.22
C ASP A 61 0.58 12.49 12.19
N ASP A 62 0.45 13.11 13.36
CA ASP A 62 0.22 14.55 13.51
C ASP A 62 1.37 15.41 12.97
N ASP A 63 2.58 14.85 12.84
CA ASP A 63 3.76 15.50 12.23
C ASP A 63 3.81 15.32 10.70
N GLY A 64 2.87 14.58 10.10
CA GLY A 64 2.86 14.25 8.68
C GLY A 64 3.87 13.16 8.28
N LYS A 65 4.40 12.40 9.24
CA LYS A 65 5.28 11.24 8.99
C LYS A 65 4.44 9.97 8.91
N TYR A 66 4.94 8.96 8.22
CA TYR A 66 4.26 7.66 8.18
C TYR A 66 4.32 7.00 9.56
N TYR A 67 3.16 6.68 10.15
CA TYR A 67 3.15 5.90 11.41
C TYR A 67 3.39 4.40 11.17
N PHE A 68 3.25 3.93 9.92
CA PHE A 68 3.46 2.54 9.53
C PHE A 68 4.61 2.40 8.53
N ASN A 69 5.53 1.49 8.81
CA ASN A 69 6.63 1.17 7.91
C ASN A 69 6.26 -0.01 7.00
N SER A 70 5.77 0.31 5.79
CA SER A 70 5.36 -0.69 4.80
C SER A 70 6.50 -1.60 4.34
N SER A 71 7.72 -1.06 4.19
CA SER A 71 8.85 -1.80 3.66
C SER A 71 9.38 -2.85 4.65
N ILE A 72 9.34 -2.56 5.96
CA ILE A 72 9.65 -3.56 6.99
C ILE A 72 8.61 -4.68 6.97
N ALA A 73 7.32 -4.36 6.84
CA ALA A 73 6.26 -5.36 6.77
C ALA A 73 6.40 -6.27 5.53
N GLU A 74 6.79 -5.70 4.39
CA GLU A 74 7.07 -6.48 3.17
C GLU A 74 8.26 -7.43 3.37
N GLN A 75 9.38 -6.94 3.90
CA GLN A 75 10.55 -7.79 4.17
C GLN A 75 10.23 -8.93 5.13
N ILE A 76 9.44 -8.65 6.17
CA ILE A 76 8.98 -9.67 7.11
C ILE A 76 8.10 -10.70 6.40
N ASN A 77 7.17 -10.29 5.54
CA ASN A 77 6.37 -11.24 4.76
C ASN A 77 7.26 -12.11 3.86
N VAL A 78 8.27 -11.53 3.20
CA VAL A 78 9.24 -12.31 2.40
C VAL A 78 9.96 -13.34 3.26
N TRP A 79 10.39 -12.98 4.47
CA TRP A 79 11.05 -13.92 5.40
C TRP A 79 10.13 -15.03 5.89
N PHE A 80 8.83 -14.77 5.98
CA PHE A 80 7.85 -15.79 6.32
C PHE A 80 7.40 -16.65 5.12
N GLY A 81 8.01 -16.50 3.94
CA GLY A 81 7.63 -17.29 2.74
C GLY A 81 6.58 -16.61 1.86
N GLY A 82 6.39 -15.31 2.02
CA GLY A 82 5.47 -14.48 1.24
C GLY A 82 4.23 -14.06 2.02
N PHE A 83 3.25 -13.52 1.29
CA PHE A 83 1.97 -13.14 1.88
C PHE A 83 1.22 -14.38 2.38
N HIS A 84 0.94 -14.43 3.68
CA HIS A 84 -0.02 -15.35 4.25
C HIS A 84 -1.39 -14.68 4.31
N ASN A 85 -2.40 -15.37 3.81
CA ASN A 85 -3.79 -14.97 3.96
C ASN A 85 -4.14 -14.85 5.45
N ILE A 86 -4.48 -13.65 5.90
CA ILE A 86 -5.15 -13.46 7.18
C ILE A 86 -6.59 -13.93 6.98
N CYS A 87 -6.89 -15.13 7.49
CA CYS A 87 -8.25 -15.66 7.61
C CYS A 87 -9.00 -15.01 8.77
#